data_AF-A0A8D0GET9-F1
#
_entry.id   AF-A0A8D0GET9-F1
#
_cell.length_a   1.000
_cell.length_b   1.000
_cell.length_c   1.000
_cell.angle_alpha   90.00
_cell.angle_beta   90.00
_cell.angle_gamma   90.00
#
_symmetry.space_group_name_H-M   'P 1'
#
loop_
_entity.id
_entity.type
_entity.pdbx_description
1 polymer ?
#
loop_
_entity_poly.entity_id
_entity_poly.type
_entity_poly.pdbx_seq_one_letter_code
_entity_poly.pdbx_strand_id
1 'polypeptide(L)'
;MDFLRNLMQWTLGLGSDKPEKVLEELTLEGVSKFLQSERCKSVVCLVGARISTSAGIPDFRSPGTGLYANLQHYKLPYPEAIFKIGYFKKHPEPFFALARELYPGPHLLTHSCTHSPLLLCPLPHSPSPPLLP
;
A
#
# COMPACT_ATOMS: atom_id res chain seq x y z
N MET A 1 0.19 -2.69 30.62
CA MET A 1 -0.93 -1.89 31.16
C MET A 1 -0.78 -0.40 30.85
N ASP A 2 0.44 0.08 30.58
CA ASP A 2 0.73 1.51 30.39
C ASP A 2 0.23 2.08 29.05
N PHE A 3 0.17 1.25 28.00
CA PHE A 3 -0.39 1.65 26.70
C PHE A 3 -1.85 2.07 26.79
N LEU A 4 -2.70 1.27 27.44
CA LEU A 4 -4.13 1.57 27.65
C LEU A 4 -4.33 2.79 28.54
N ARG A 5 -3.47 2.97 29.54
CA ARG A 5 -3.48 4.14 30.43
C ARG A 5 -3.11 5.42 29.69
N ASN A 6 -2.08 5.39 28.84
CA ASN A 6 -1.64 6.52 28.02
C ASN A 6 -2.66 6.86 26.93
N LEU A 7 -3.27 5.84 26.31
CA LEU A 7 -4.33 6.03 25.33
C LEU A 7 -5.57 6.69 25.96
N MET A 8 -6.01 6.23 27.13
CA MET A 8 -7.13 6.85 27.84
C MET A 8 -6.82 8.27 28.32
N GLN A 9 -5.60 8.56 28.80
CA GLN A 9 -5.20 9.92 29.18
C GLN A 9 -5.21 10.88 27.98
N TRP A 10 -4.80 10.42 26.80
CA TRP A 10 -4.82 11.18 25.56
C TRP A 10 -6.25 11.42 25.05
N THR A 11 -7.10 10.39 25.04
CA THR A 11 -8.51 10.51 24.62
C THR A 11 -9.33 11.40 25.56
N LEU A 12 -9.03 11.40 26.86
CA LEU A 12 -9.73 12.22 27.86
C LEU A 12 -9.14 13.63 28.01
N GLY A 13 -8.06 13.97 27.29
CA GLY A 13 -7.45 15.31 27.32
C GLY A 13 -6.86 15.70 28.68
N LEU A 14 -6.56 14.72 29.55
CA LEU A 14 -6.10 14.93 30.93
C LEU A 14 -4.57 15.03 31.07
N GLY A 15 -3.82 14.94 29.96
CA GLY A 15 -2.36 15.13 29.95
C GLY A 15 -1.98 16.58 29.68
N SER A 16 -1.16 17.19 30.53
CA SER A 16 -0.63 18.55 30.31
C SER A 16 0.54 18.61 29.31
N ASP A 17 0.97 17.47 28.77
CA ASP A 17 2.03 17.42 27.77
C ASP A 17 1.45 17.72 26.39
N LYS A 18 1.84 18.88 25.84
CA LYS A 18 1.64 19.14 24.41
C LYS A 18 2.39 18.03 23.65
N PRO A 19 1.76 17.36 22.67
CA PRO A 19 2.44 16.33 21.89
C PRO A 19 3.73 16.94 21.32
N GLU A 20 4.86 16.30 21.59
CA GLU A 20 6.15 16.72 21.06
C GLU A 20 6.02 16.78 19.54
N LYS A 21 6.24 17.97 18.96
CA LYS A 21 6.20 18.13 17.52
C LYS A 21 7.41 17.43 16.91
N VAL A 22 7.17 16.27 16.33
CA VAL A 22 8.19 15.47 15.63
C VAL A 22 8.62 16.14 14.33
N LEU A 23 7.68 16.79 13.64
CA LEU A 23 7.93 17.58 12.44
C LEU A 23 7.89 19.07 12.77
N GLU A 24 8.86 19.83 12.24
CA GLU A 24 8.92 21.29 12.34
C GLU A 24 7.77 21.94 11.55
N GLU A 25 7.48 21.38 10.37
CA GLU A 25 6.45 21.85 9.43
C GLU A 25 5.72 20.65 8.77
N LEU A 26 4.41 20.78 8.55
CA LEU A 26 3.57 19.76 7.88
C LEU A 26 3.61 19.92 6.35
N THR A 27 4.82 20.01 5.81
CA THR A 27 5.09 20.14 4.38
C THR A 27 5.94 18.98 3.89
N LEU A 28 6.04 18.82 2.58
CA LEU A 28 6.91 17.79 2.00
C LEU A 28 8.38 18.04 2.37
N GLU A 29 8.76 19.31 2.46
CA GLU A 29 10.08 19.77 2.90
C GLU A 29 10.35 19.39 4.35
N GLY A 30 9.37 19.56 5.24
CA GLY A 30 9.46 19.14 6.64
C GLY A 30 9.65 17.63 6.79
N VAL A 31 8.91 16.85 6.00
CA VAL A 31 9.07 15.38 5.95
C VAL A 31 10.46 15.00 5.42
N SER A 32 10.95 15.67 4.37
CA SER A 32 12.29 15.44 3.82
C SER A 32 13.39 15.71 4.84
N LYS A 33 13.32 16.84 5.57
CA LYS A 33 14.24 17.17 6.66
C LYS A 33 14.20 16.13 7.77
N PHE A 34 13.01 15.65 8.13
CA PHE A 34 12.86 14.62 9.15
C PHE A 34 13.45 13.27 8.71
N LEU A 35 13.24 12.87 7.46
CA LEU A 35 13.83 11.65 6.88
C LEU A 35 15.36 11.70 6.85
N GLN A 36 15.96 12.89 6.68
CA GLN A 36 17.41 13.09 6.72
C GLN A 36 17.98 13.16 8.14
N SER A 37 17.13 13.24 9.17
CA SER A 37 17.57 13.36 10.55
C SER A 37 17.87 11.99 11.18
N GLU A 38 18.81 11.97 12.12
CA GLU A 38 19.17 10.77 12.93
C GLU A 38 18.00 10.22 13.78
N ARG A 39 16.90 10.98 13.90
CA ARG A 39 15.67 10.55 14.59
C ARG A 39 14.88 9.53 13.75
N CYS A 40 14.99 9.57 12.43
CA CYS A 40 14.27 8.68 11.52
C CYS A 40 15.13 7.46 11.18
N LYS A 41 14.99 6.37 11.94
CA LYS A 41 15.78 5.13 11.76
C LYS A 41 15.06 4.05 10.96
N SER A 42 13.74 4.13 10.86
CA SER A 42 12.92 3.10 10.24
C SER A 42 11.70 3.71 9.60
N VAL A 43 11.50 3.41 8.33
CA VAL A 43 10.38 3.92 7.52
C VAL A 43 9.50 2.73 7.13
N VAL A 44 8.20 2.87 7.36
CA VAL A 44 7.20 1.88 6.96
C VAL A 44 6.34 2.48 5.85
N CYS A 45 6.33 1.85 4.68
CA CYS A 45 5.51 2.28 3.55
C CYS A 45 4.25 1.42 3.44
N LEU A 46 3.08 2.02 3.64
CA LEU A 46 1.79 1.39 3.38
C LEU A 46 1.36 1.75 1.96
N VAL A 47 1.37 0.77 1.07
CA VAL A 47 1.10 0.97 -0.35
C VAL A 47 -0.18 0.25 -0.78
N GLY A 48 -0.87 0.82 -1.76
CA GLY A 48 -2.04 0.21 -2.42
C GLY A 48 -1.84 0.11 -3.92
N ALA A 49 -2.80 -0.49 -4.63
CA ALA A 49 -2.71 -0.73 -6.09
C ALA A 49 -2.37 0.52 -6.93
N ARG A 50 -2.72 1.71 -6.45
CA ARG A 50 -2.52 2.98 -7.16
C ARG A 50 -1.05 3.34 -7.40
N ILE A 51 -0.08 2.78 -6.66
CA ILE A 51 1.33 3.03 -6.96
C ILE A 51 1.79 2.39 -8.28
N SER A 52 1.04 1.41 -8.79
CA SER A 52 1.34 0.67 -10.01
C SER A 52 0.52 1.13 -11.22
N THR A 53 -0.36 2.13 -11.08
CA THR A 53 -1.12 2.68 -12.23
C THR A 53 -0.23 3.33 -13.26
N SER A 54 0.86 3.96 -12.84
CA SER A 54 1.89 4.50 -13.73
C SER A 54 2.70 3.41 -14.46
N ALA A 55 2.66 2.15 -14.00
CA ALA A 55 3.22 0.99 -14.71
C ALA A 55 2.22 0.38 -15.71
N GLY A 56 1.04 1.00 -15.90
CA GLY A 56 0.00 0.47 -16.79
C GLY A 56 -0.90 -0.59 -16.16
N ILE A 57 -0.77 -0.88 -14.86
CA ILE A 57 -1.69 -1.78 -14.14
C ILE A 57 -2.85 -0.95 -13.57
N PRO A 58 -4.09 -1.12 -14.06
CA PRO A 58 -5.21 -0.31 -13.59
C PRO A 58 -5.49 -0.54 -12.10
N ASP A 59 -5.86 0.52 -11.38
CA ASP A 59 -6.35 0.34 -10.01
C ASP A 59 -7.79 -0.18 -10.00
N PHE A 60 -8.24 -0.69 -8.87
CA PHE A 60 -9.56 -1.30 -8.79
C PHE A 60 -10.69 -0.26 -8.72
N ARG A 61 -10.42 0.92 -8.15
CA ARG A 61 -11.45 1.81 -7.58
C ARG A 61 -11.58 3.17 -8.28
N SER A 62 -10.72 3.52 -9.25
CA SER A 62 -10.86 4.81 -9.93
C SER A 62 -12.16 4.88 -10.75
N PRO A 63 -12.92 5.98 -10.67
CA PRO A 63 -14.07 6.16 -11.54
C PRO A 63 -13.61 6.27 -13.01
N GLY A 64 -14.28 5.56 -13.92
CA GLY A 64 -14.01 5.59 -15.36
C GLY A 64 -12.80 4.77 -15.83
N THR A 65 -11.72 4.67 -15.04
CA THR A 65 -10.52 3.90 -15.40
C THR A 65 -10.28 2.66 -14.54
N GLY A 66 -10.96 2.57 -13.39
CA GLY A 66 -10.76 1.49 -12.44
C GLY A 66 -11.48 0.22 -12.85
N LEU A 67 -10.93 -0.91 -12.41
CA LEU A 67 -11.42 -2.24 -12.77
C LEU A 67 -12.91 -2.41 -12.53
N TYR A 68 -13.43 -1.95 -11.38
CA TYR A 68 -14.85 -2.07 -11.01
C TYR A 68 -15.79 -1.38 -12.00
N ALA A 69 -15.36 -0.30 -12.66
CA ALA A 69 -16.17 0.39 -13.66
C ALA A 69 -16.38 -0.46 -14.92
N ASN A 70 -15.42 -1.34 -15.24
CA ASN A 70 -15.42 -2.18 -16.43
C ASN A 70 -16.03 -3.58 -16.19
N LEU A 71 -16.41 -3.92 -14.95
CA LEU A 71 -16.96 -5.24 -14.60
C LEU A 71 -18.45 -5.41 -14.94
N GLN A 72 -19.12 -4.39 -15.49
CA GLN A 72 -20.56 -4.43 -15.76
C GLN A 72 -20.97 -5.58 -16.70
N HIS A 73 -20.05 -6.02 -17.58
CA HIS A 73 -20.28 -7.13 -18.51
C HIS A 73 -20.40 -8.50 -17.83
N TYR A 74 -19.86 -8.67 -16.62
CA TYR A 74 -19.87 -9.94 -15.89
C TYR A 74 -21.17 -10.19 -15.10
N LYS A 75 -22.16 -9.27 -15.17
CA LYS A 75 -23.47 -9.37 -14.49
C LYS A 75 -23.35 -9.76 -13.00
N LEU A 76 -22.37 -9.15 -12.31
CA LEU A 76 -22.13 -9.39 -10.90
C LEU A 76 -23.23 -8.74 -10.05
N PRO A 77 -23.60 -9.32 -8.88
CA PRO A 77 -24.57 -8.70 -7.98
C PRO A 77 -24.07 -7.37 -7.38
N TYR A 78 -22.75 -7.22 -7.25
CA TYR A 78 -22.03 -6.00 -6.88
C TYR A 78 -20.56 -6.17 -7.30
N PRO A 79 -19.80 -5.08 -7.57
CA PRO A 79 -18.47 -5.17 -8.19
C PRO A 79 -17.43 -5.93 -7.36
N GLU A 80 -17.54 -5.93 -6.02
CA GLU A 80 -16.64 -6.66 -5.13
C GLU A 80 -16.91 -8.17 -5.10
N ALA A 81 -18.03 -8.64 -5.65
CA ALA A 81 -18.42 -10.05 -5.59
C ALA A 81 -17.38 -10.95 -6.26
N ILE A 82 -16.74 -10.49 -7.34
CA ILE A 82 -15.70 -11.23 -8.06
C ILE A 82 -14.48 -11.57 -7.18
N PHE A 83 -14.22 -10.77 -6.13
CA PHE A 83 -13.12 -10.98 -5.19
C PHE A 83 -13.57 -11.68 -3.88
N LYS A 84 -14.86 -12.05 -3.76
CA LYS A 84 -15.35 -12.80 -2.60
C LYS A 84 -15.19 -14.30 -2.80
N ILE A 85 -14.53 -14.95 -1.85
CA ILE A 85 -14.30 -16.40 -1.89
C ILE A 85 -15.58 -17.22 -2.02
N GLY A 86 -16.67 -16.81 -1.37
CA GLY A 86 -17.95 -17.52 -1.44
C GLY A 86 -18.62 -17.42 -2.81
N TYR A 87 -18.40 -16.32 -3.53
CA TYR A 87 -18.88 -16.15 -4.90
C TYR A 87 -17.99 -16.93 -5.88
N PHE A 88 -16.66 -16.82 -5.73
CA PHE A 88 -15.70 -17.57 -6.54
C PHE A 88 -15.94 -19.08 -6.52
N LYS A 89 -16.28 -19.67 -5.37
CA LYS A 89 -16.62 -21.10 -5.26
C LYS A 89 -17.86 -21.51 -6.05
N LYS A 90 -18.80 -20.60 -6.30
CA LYS A 90 -20.04 -20.86 -7.04
C LYS A 90 -19.94 -20.49 -8.51
N HIS A 91 -19.23 -19.40 -8.80
CA HIS A 91 -19.06 -18.81 -10.12
C HIS A 91 -17.59 -18.40 -10.30
N PRO A 92 -16.69 -19.35 -10.61
CA PRO A 92 -15.28 -19.06 -10.82
C PRO A 92 -14.99 -18.37 -12.17
N GLU A 93 -15.90 -18.46 -13.14
CA GLU A 93 -15.69 -18.02 -14.52
C GLU A 93 -15.37 -16.52 -14.65
N PRO A 94 -16.08 -15.59 -13.96
CA PRO A 94 -15.77 -14.16 -14.03
C PRO A 94 -14.36 -13.84 -13.53
N PHE A 95 -13.90 -14.51 -12.48
CA PHE A 95 -12.56 -14.31 -11.94
C PHE A 95 -11.47 -14.75 -12.94
N PHE A 96 -11.63 -15.90 -13.58
CA PHE A 96 -10.65 -16.38 -14.56
C PHE A 96 -10.65 -15.56 -15.85
N ALA A 97 -11.82 -15.08 -16.30
CA ALA A 97 -11.91 -14.18 -17.43
C ALA A 97 -11.18 -12.86 -17.14
N LEU A 98 -11.43 -12.27 -15.97
CA LEU A 98 -10.76 -11.08 -15.50
C LEU A 98 -9.24 -11.29 -15.33
N ALA A 99 -8.81 -12.41 -14.76
CA ALA A 99 -7.40 -12.72 -14.59
C ALA A 99 -6.66 -12.80 -15.92
N ARG A 100 -7.32 -13.30 -16.98
CA ARG A 100 -6.79 -13.33 -18.34
C ARG A 100 -6.67 -11.94 -18.95
N GLU A 101 -7.61 -11.04 -18.67
CA GLU A 101 -7.58 -9.64 -19.14
C GLU A 101 -6.50 -8.82 -18.43
N LEU A 102 -6.30 -9.03 -17.12
CA LEU A 102 -5.26 -8.36 -16.36
C LEU A 102 -3.87 -8.94 -16.59
N TYR A 103 -3.74 -10.15 -17.14
CA TYR A 103 -2.45 -10.80 -17.29
C TYR A 103 -1.56 -9.96 -18.21
N PRO A 104 -0.55 -9.25 -17.67
CA PRO A 104 0.35 -8.50 -18.51
C PRO A 104 1.18 -9.52 -19.29
N GLY A 105 1.20 -9.41 -20.62
CA GLY A 105 2.20 -10.15 -21.41
C GLY A 105 3.61 -9.85 -20.88
N PRO A 106 4.64 -10.67 -21.23
CA PRO A 106 5.99 -10.61 -20.68
C PRO A 106 6.75 -9.27 -20.85
N HIS A 107 6.13 -8.24 -21.44
CA HIS A 107 6.75 -6.97 -21.82
C HIS A 107 6.16 -5.73 -21.12
N LEU A 108 5.22 -5.88 -20.17
CA LEU A 108 4.53 -4.73 -19.55
C LEU A 108 4.99 -4.36 -18.14
N LEU A 109 5.97 -5.05 -17.56
CA LEU A 109 6.56 -4.65 -16.29
C LEU A 109 7.70 -3.64 -16.53
N THR A 110 7.40 -2.53 -17.19
CA THR A 110 8.27 -1.35 -17.15
C THR A 110 8.18 -0.81 -15.73
N HIS A 111 9.29 -0.82 -14.99
CA HIS A 111 9.34 -0.29 -13.62
C HIS A 111 8.66 1.09 -13.56
N SER A 112 7.57 1.23 -12.78
CA SER A 112 7.05 2.57 -12.54
C SER A 112 8.07 3.35 -11.71
N CYS A 113 8.22 4.64 -12.03
CA CYS A 113 9.08 5.57 -11.29
C CYS A 113 8.76 5.63 -9.78
N THR A 114 7.61 5.11 -9.34
CA THR A 114 7.13 5.04 -7.95
C THR A 114 7.58 3.80 -7.19
N HIS A 115 7.94 2.70 -7.86
CA HIS A 115 8.54 1.52 -7.22
C HIS A 115 10.03 1.74 -6.91
N SER A 116 10.71 2.57 -7.71
CA SER A 116 12.15 2.83 -7.57
C SER A 116 12.54 3.44 -6.19
N PRO A 117 11.82 4.44 -5.63
CA PRO A 117 12.13 5.00 -4.32
C PRO A 117 11.90 4.02 -3.15
N LEU A 118 10.94 3.10 -3.27
CA LEU A 118 10.72 2.05 -2.26
C LEU A 118 11.87 1.04 -2.27
N LEU A 119 12.48 0.79 -3.44
CA LEU A 119 13.67 -0.03 -3.58
C LEU A 119 14.94 0.65 -3.01
N LEU A 120 14.96 1.99 -3.00
CA LEU A 120 16.05 2.80 -2.43
C LEU A 120 16.01 2.91 -0.91
N CYS A 121 14.93 2.49 -0.24
CA CYS A 121 14.96 2.34 1.21
C CYS A 121 15.99 1.27 1.55
N PRO A 122 17.10 1.59 2.24
CA PRO A 122 18.09 0.59 2.58
C PRO A 122 17.41 -0.45 3.47
N LEU A 123 17.19 -1.64 2.90
CA LEU A 123 16.84 -2.80 3.68
C LEU A 123 17.93 -2.96 4.76
N PRO A 124 17.57 -3.18 6.03
CA PRO A 124 18.56 -3.49 7.04
C PRO A 124 19.38 -4.67 6.50
N HIS A 125 20.69 -4.48 6.37
CA HIS A 125 21.61 -5.49 5.90
C HIS A 125 21.43 -6.75 6.74
N SER A 126 20.69 -7.72 6.20
CA SER A 126 20.72 -9.10 6.67
C SER A 126 22.15 -9.60 6.40
N PRO A 127 22.94 -9.95 7.43
CA PRO A 127 24.23 -10.59 7.18
C PRO A 127 23.96 -11.89 6.41
N SER A 128 24.58 -12.01 5.23
CA SER A 128 24.53 -13.23 4.44
C SER A 128 25.11 -14.38 5.29
N PRO A 129 24.43 -15.52 5.40
CA PRO A 129 24.97 -16.66 6.14
C PRO A 129 26.27 -17.13 5.46
N PRO A 130 27.30 -17.51 6.23
CA PRO A 130 28.54 -18.01 5.67
C PRO A 130 28.24 -19.29 4.88
N LEU A 131 28.69 -19.32 3.63
CA LEU A 131 28.75 -20.56 2.87
C LEU A 131 29.70 -21.51 3.61
N LEU A 132 29.14 -22.59 4.15
CA LEU A 132 29.91 -23.68 4.71
C LEU A 132 30.74 -24.34 3.58
N PRO A 133 31.96 -24.81 3.90
CA PRO A 133 32.93 -25.31 2.92
C PRO A 133 32.48 -26.58 2.19
#